data_AF-A0A2A5AGH0-F1
#
_entry.id   AF-A0A2A5AGH0-F1
#
_cell.length_a   1.000
_cell.length_b   1.000
_cell.length_c   1.000
_cell.angle_alpha   90.00
_cell.angle_beta   90.00
_cell.angle_gamma   90.00
#
_symmetry.space_group_name_H-M   'P 1'
#
loop_
_entity.id
_entity.type
_entity.pdbx_description
1 polymer ?
#
loop_
_entity_poly.entity_id
_entity_poly.type
_entity_poly.pdbx_seq_one_letter_code
_entity_poly.pdbx_strand_id
1 'polypeptide(L)'
;MQVFSWKDKDSWPNFLGNNLIENADIDENLVSIFYEVYTHIKAYHASRPLEPNHLLEAGIQTANYDELIQQYRLNMEKFCGIKLSDEQIKYAQQEIGDFHNGSLFVVVDDDELLQHAGHYAIYGSEYLLGITNRISHKYEIVGAENLRKFGVPTIFEIELPIEKFTDFDVSCLVREINNYIYSDEIEESIDFTFELCQPIQGSYIVNYYHPNNIADPTNQFKVYVEKTELKKS
;
A
#
# COMPACT_ATOMS: atom_id res chain seq x y z
N MET A 1 -9.43 0.07 -23.32
CA MET A 1 -9.59 0.24 -21.88
C MET A 1 -9.21 1.66 -21.57
N GLN A 2 -10.03 2.40 -20.83
CA GLN A 2 -9.69 3.77 -20.41
C GLN A 2 -9.36 3.70 -18.93
N VAL A 3 -8.09 3.93 -18.60
CA VAL A 3 -7.54 3.83 -17.25
C VAL A 3 -7.22 5.24 -16.78
N PHE A 4 -7.78 5.64 -15.64
CA PHE A 4 -7.31 6.84 -14.97
C PHE A 4 -6.01 6.53 -14.25
N SER A 5 -4.97 7.34 -14.44
CA SER A 5 -3.74 7.28 -13.65
C SER A 5 -3.27 8.67 -13.28
N TRP A 6 -3.09 8.91 -11.98
CA TRP A 6 -2.51 10.16 -11.51
C TRP A 6 -1.14 10.43 -12.15
N LYS A 7 -0.30 9.39 -12.29
CA LYS A 7 1.06 9.52 -12.83
C LYS A 7 1.13 9.68 -14.34
N ASP A 8 0.01 9.48 -15.05
CA ASP A 8 -0.08 9.71 -16.49
C ASP A 8 -0.99 10.92 -16.75
N LYS A 9 -0.36 12.10 -16.91
CA LYS A 9 -1.08 13.35 -17.17
C LYS A 9 -1.88 13.33 -18.47
N ASP A 10 -1.48 12.53 -19.45
CA ASP A 10 -2.26 12.38 -20.69
C ASP A 10 -3.55 11.59 -20.46
N SER A 11 -3.61 10.81 -19.37
CA SER A 11 -4.84 10.15 -18.92
C SER A 11 -5.77 11.08 -18.14
N TRP A 12 -5.34 12.29 -17.77
CA TRP A 12 -6.14 13.18 -16.93
C TRP A 12 -7.37 13.71 -17.64
N PRO A 13 -8.48 13.89 -16.91
CA PRO A 13 -9.72 14.36 -17.49
C PRO A 13 -9.65 15.86 -17.81
N ASN A 14 -9.90 16.22 -19.07
CA ASN A 14 -9.99 17.61 -19.52
C ASN A 14 -11.20 18.39 -18.93
N PHE A 15 -12.09 17.71 -18.20
CA PHE A 15 -13.29 18.29 -17.60
C PHE A 15 -13.12 18.70 -16.13
N LEU A 16 -12.00 18.34 -15.49
CA LEU A 16 -11.69 18.71 -14.10
C LEU A 16 -10.91 20.04 -14.03
N GLY A 17 -10.92 20.67 -12.86
CA GLY A 17 -10.15 21.88 -12.57
C GLY A 17 -10.84 23.20 -12.98
N ASN A 18 -12.13 23.16 -13.30
CA ASN A 18 -12.89 24.36 -13.70
C ASN A 18 -13.32 25.24 -12.52
N ASN A 19 -13.40 24.67 -11.32
CA ASN A 19 -13.82 25.34 -10.09
C ASN A 19 -13.27 24.59 -8.86
N LEU A 20 -13.03 25.32 -7.76
CA LEU A 20 -12.72 24.71 -6.46
C LEU A 20 -13.99 24.08 -5.86
N ILE A 21 -13.84 22.94 -5.20
CA ILE A 21 -14.89 22.27 -4.42
C ILE A 21 -14.50 22.33 -2.94
N GLU A 22 -14.95 23.38 -2.24
CA GLU A 22 -14.57 23.69 -0.83
C GLU A 22 -15.38 22.92 0.24
N ASN A 23 -16.55 22.38 -0.11
CA ASN A 23 -17.45 21.68 0.83
C ASN A 23 -17.50 20.18 0.56
N ALA A 24 -18.12 19.42 1.47
CA ALA A 24 -18.44 18.00 1.25
C ALA A 24 -19.45 17.74 0.11
N ASP A 25 -19.91 18.80 -0.57
CA ASP A 25 -20.78 18.69 -1.74
C ASP A 25 -19.98 18.11 -2.91
N ILE A 26 -20.22 16.84 -3.17
CA ILE A 26 -19.71 16.12 -4.33
C ILE A 26 -20.46 16.65 -5.57
N ASP A 27 -19.74 17.08 -6.60
CA ASP A 27 -20.37 17.35 -7.90
C ASP A 27 -20.70 16.02 -8.59
N GLU A 28 -21.93 15.56 -8.40
CA GLU A 28 -22.44 14.31 -8.98
C GLU A 28 -22.27 14.25 -10.50
N ASN A 29 -22.28 15.40 -11.20
CA ASN A 29 -22.05 15.41 -12.65
C ASN A 29 -20.60 15.08 -12.98
N LEU A 30 -19.63 15.62 -12.24
CA LEU A 30 -18.21 15.29 -12.45
C LEU A 30 -17.94 13.81 -12.20
N VAL A 31 -18.54 13.26 -11.14
CA VAL A 31 -18.44 11.83 -10.84
C VAL A 31 -19.09 10.99 -11.95
N SER A 32 -20.28 11.35 -12.42
CA SER A 32 -20.94 10.67 -13.53
C SER A 32 -20.08 10.67 -14.80
N ILE A 33 -19.51 11.82 -15.18
CA ILE A 33 -18.62 11.92 -16.34
C ILE A 33 -17.37 11.05 -16.13
N PHE A 34 -16.82 11.01 -14.91
CA PHE A 34 -15.68 10.16 -14.58
C PHE A 34 -15.97 8.67 -14.84
N TYR A 35 -17.14 8.18 -14.43
CA TYR A 35 -17.60 6.81 -14.74
C TYR A 35 -17.87 6.56 -16.23
N GLU A 36 -18.26 7.58 -16.99
CA GLU A 36 -18.47 7.46 -18.44
C GLU A 36 -17.14 7.37 -19.22
N VAL A 37 -16.10 8.03 -18.72
CA VAL A 37 -14.79 8.09 -19.37
C VAL A 37 -13.94 6.88 -18.96
N TYR A 38 -13.82 6.59 -17.67
CA TYR A 38 -12.89 5.58 -17.17
C TYR A 38 -13.59 4.27 -16.81
N THR A 39 -12.95 3.17 -17.17
CA THR A 39 -13.39 1.84 -16.72
C THR A 39 -12.52 1.29 -15.60
N HIS A 40 -11.30 1.80 -15.43
CA HIS A 40 -10.34 1.35 -14.41
C HIS A 40 -9.61 2.53 -13.80
N ILE A 41 -9.10 2.32 -12.59
CA ILE A 41 -8.18 3.22 -11.89
C ILE A 41 -6.86 2.48 -11.70
N LYS A 42 -5.77 3.13 -12.11
CA LYS A 42 -4.41 2.67 -11.81
C LYS A 42 -4.08 3.04 -10.37
N ALA A 43 -3.68 2.04 -9.59
CA ALA A 43 -3.30 2.16 -8.19
C ALA A 43 -2.04 1.32 -7.91
N TYR A 44 -1.48 1.50 -6.73
CA TYR A 44 -0.23 0.90 -6.31
C TYR A 44 -0.37 0.27 -4.92
N HIS A 45 0.27 -0.89 -4.74
CA HIS A 45 0.35 -1.57 -3.45
C HIS A 45 1.81 -1.82 -3.07
N ALA A 46 2.24 -1.33 -1.92
CA ALA A 46 3.54 -1.66 -1.34
C ALA A 46 3.47 -2.94 -0.51
N SER A 47 4.42 -3.84 -0.74
CA SER A 47 4.56 -5.06 0.04
C SER A 47 6.03 -5.51 0.10
N ARG A 48 6.30 -6.53 0.91
CA ARG A 48 7.60 -7.20 1.01
C ARG A 48 7.48 -8.72 0.82
N PRO A 49 7.04 -9.19 -0.35
CA PRO A 49 6.83 -10.62 -0.60
C PRO A 49 8.16 -11.38 -0.65
N LEU A 50 8.13 -12.66 -0.25
CA LEU A 50 9.25 -13.59 -0.47
C LEU A 50 9.50 -13.83 -1.96
N GLU A 51 8.41 -13.98 -2.72
CA GLU A 51 8.41 -14.31 -4.14
C GLU A 51 7.41 -13.39 -4.87
N PRO A 52 7.81 -12.18 -5.30
CA PRO A 52 6.89 -11.22 -5.94
C PRO A 52 6.10 -11.79 -7.11
N ASN A 53 6.76 -12.62 -7.94
CA ASN A 53 6.14 -13.26 -9.10
C ASN A 53 4.94 -14.14 -8.75
N HIS A 54 4.90 -14.72 -7.56
CA HIS A 54 3.78 -15.55 -7.14
C HIS A 54 2.47 -14.74 -7.04
N LEU A 55 2.56 -13.45 -6.70
CA LEU A 55 1.38 -12.61 -6.57
C LEU A 55 0.73 -12.27 -7.93
N LEU A 56 1.47 -12.37 -9.03
CA LEU A 56 0.91 -12.20 -10.38
C LEU A 56 -0.11 -13.29 -10.73
N GLU A 57 0.03 -14.49 -10.15
CA GLU A 57 -0.91 -15.59 -10.33
C GLU A 57 -1.94 -15.65 -9.19
N ALA A 58 -1.47 -15.60 -7.94
CA ALA A 58 -2.31 -15.76 -6.75
C ALA A 58 -3.12 -14.51 -6.38
N GLY A 59 -2.73 -13.34 -6.88
CA GLY A 59 -3.25 -12.06 -6.44
C GLY A 59 -2.72 -11.59 -5.09
N ILE A 60 -3.24 -10.46 -4.62
CA ILE A 60 -2.94 -9.86 -3.33
C ILE A 60 -4.14 -10.09 -2.42
N GLN A 61 -3.93 -10.82 -1.34
CA GLN A 61 -4.98 -11.15 -0.38
C GLN A 61 -5.20 -9.99 0.60
N THR A 62 -6.43 -9.86 1.10
CA THR A 62 -6.70 -8.99 2.25
C THR A 62 -5.96 -9.50 3.48
N ALA A 63 -5.71 -8.63 4.44
CA ALA A 63 -5.05 -9.02 5.67
C ALA A 63 -5.84 -10.12 6.39
N ASN A 64 -5.18 -11.22 6.72
CA ASN A 64 -5.67 -12.23 7.64
C ASN A 64 -4.66 -12.36 8.77
N TYR A 65 -5.01 -11.85 9.94
CA TYR A 65 -4.05 -11.73 11.04
C TYR A 65 -3.57 -13.10 11.56
N ASP A 66 -4.41 -14.13 11.55
CA ASP A 66 -4.01 -15.48 11.95
C ASP A 66 -2.97 -16.05 10.98
N GLU A 67 -3.22 -15.91 9.68
CA GLU A 67 -2.28 -16.34 8.64
C GLU A 67 -0.98 -15.52 8.69
N LEU A 68 -1.07 -14.20 8.84
CA LEU A 68 0.08 -13.31 8.96
C LEU A 68 0.95 -13.68 10.16
N ILE A 69 0.36 -13.95 11.33
CA ILE A 69 1.10 -14.38 12.51
C ILE A 69 1.75 -15.74 12.30
N GLN A 70 1.05 -16.69 11.67
CA GLN A 70 1.63 -17.99 11.35
C GLN A 70 2.86 -17.84 10.45
N GLN A 71 2.75 -17.08 9.36
CA GLN A 71 3.88 -16.81 8.46
C GLN A 71 4.99 -16.03 9.14
N TYR A 72 4.66 -15.06 9.98
CA TYR A 72 5.61 -14.28 10.75
C TYR A 72 6.47 -15.16 11.67
N ARG A 73 5.86 -16.11 12.40
CA ARG A 73 6.61 -17.04 13.26
C ARG A 73 7.54 -17.93 12.45
N LEU A 74 7.05 -18.48 11.34
CA LEU A 74 7.86 -19.31 10.45
C LEU A 74 9.05 -18.54 9.89
N ASN A 75 8.84 -17.30 9.43
CA ASN A 75 9.88 -16.46 8.87
C ASN A 75 10.88 -15.99 9.95
N MET A 76 10.42 -15.63 11.15
CA MET A 76 11.30 -15.28 12.26
C MET A 76 12.18 -16.45 12.69
N GLU A 77 11.64 -17.65 12.77
CA GLU A 77 12.46 -18.84 13.07
C GLU A 77 13.46 -19.11 11.94
N LYS A 78 12.98 -19.14 10.68
CA LYS A 78 13.78 -19.50 9.50
C LYS A 78 14.90 -18.51 9.20
N PHE A 79 14.62 -17.21 9.21
CA PHE A 79 15.54 -16.17 8.75
C PHE A 79 16.26 -15.44 9.90
N CYS A 80 15.71 -15.47 11.11
CA CYS A 80 16.30 -14.80 12.27
C CYS A 80 16.77 -15.76 13.36
N GLY A 81 16.38 -17.05 13.32
CA GLY A 81 16.64 -17.99 14.41
C GLY A 81 15.83 -17.69 15.68
N ILE A 82 14.75 -16.91 15.56
CA ILE A 82 13.97 -16.43 16.71
C ILE A 82 12.66 -17.20 16.79
N LYS A 83 12.47 -17.91 17.91
CA LYS A 83 11.22 -18.61 18.23
C LYS A 83 10.34 -17.73 19.11
N LEU A 84 9.28 -17.19 18.53
CA LEU A 84 8.28 -16.43 19.27
C LEU A 84 7.35 -17.38 20.01
N SER A 85 7.08 -17.09 21.29
CA SER A 85 6.14 -17.83 22.12
C SER A 85 4.70 -17.33 21.92
N ASP A 86 3.71 -18.16 22.27
CA ASP A 86 2.31 -17.77 22.22
C ASP A 86 1.99 -16.59 23.16
N GLU A 87 2.69 -16.51 24.29
CA GLU A 87 2.54 -15.42 25.25
C GLU A 87 2.97 -14.08 24.64
N GLN A 88 4.11 -14.05 23.94
CA GLN A 88 4.63 -12.85 23.30
C GLN A 88 3.69 -12.34 22.20
N ILE A 89 3.19 -13.27 21.36
CA ILE A 89 2.23 -12.96 20.31
C ILE A 89 0.93 -12.43 20.91
N LYS A 90 0.33 -13.14 21.88
CA LYS A 90 -0.93 -12.73 22.50
C LYS A 90 -0.82 -11.36 23.17
N TYR A 91 0.29 -11.08 23.85
CA TYR A 91 0.55 -9.76 24.41
C TYR A 91 0.51 -8.67 23.34
N ALA A 92 1.24 -8.87 22.24
CA ALA A 92 1.30 -7.88 21.17
C ALA A 92 -0.05 -7.70 20.46
N GLN A 93 -0.79 -8.79 20.23
CA GLN A 93 -2.13 -8.75 19.63
C GLN A 93 -3.12 -7.94 20.48
N GLN A 94 -3.08 -8.11 21.82
CA GLN A 94 -3.93 -7.35 22.73
C GLN A 94 -3.65 -5.85 22.71
N GLU A 95 -2.39 -5.45 22.53
CA GLU A 95 -1.99 -4.04 22.48
C GLU A 95 -2.27 -3.37 21.13
N ILE A 96 -2.32 -4.14 20.04
CA ILE A 96 -2.55 -3.62 18.68
C ILE A 96 -4.03 -3.63 18.29
N GLY A 97 -4.78 -4.67 18.67
CA GLY A 97 -6.15 -4.88 18.19
C GLY A 97 -6.22 -5.42 16.76
N ASP A 98 -7.41 -5.35 16.16
CA ASP A 98 -7.77 -6.03 14.90
C ASP A 98 -8.42 -5.11 13.85
N PHE A 99 -8.28 -3.78 13.98
CA PHE A 99 -9.04 -2.80 13.20
C PHE A 99 -8.93 -2.93 11.67
N HIS A 100 -7.74 -3.23 11.12
CA HIS A 100 -7.52 -3.41 9.67
C HIS A 100 -7.49 -4.89 9.22
N ASN A 101 -7.95 -5.82 10.06
CA ASN A 101 -8.05 -7.22 9.64
C ASN A 101 -9.16 -7.36 8.60
N GLY A 102 -8.87 -8.03 7.48
CA GLY A 102 -9.76 -8.11 6.32
C GLY A 102 -9.62 -6.97 5.32
N SER A 103 -8.75 -5.99 5.59
CA SER A 103 -8.51 -4.84 4.71
C SER A 103 -7.28 -5.02 3.83
N LEU A 104 -7.26 -4.31 2.72
CA LEU A 104 -6.15 -4.16 1.78
C LEU A 104 -6.11 -2.71 1.30
N PHE A 105 -4.94 -2.09 1.30
CA PHE A 105 -4.80 -0.69 0.93
C PHE A 105 -4.06 -0.53 -0.40
N VAL A 106 -4.56 0.35 -1.26
CA VAL A 106 -3.89 0.77 -2.49
C VAL A 106 -3.91 2.29 -2.60
N VAL A 107 -2.85 2.87 -3.16
CA VAL A 107 -2.73 4.33 -3.36
C VAL A 107 -2.81 4.66 -4.84
N VAL A 108 -3.22 5.87 -5.20
CA VAL A 108 -3.20 6.30 -6.62
C VAL A 108 -1.82 6.82 -7.07
N ASP A 109 -0.91 7.02 -6.11
CA ASP A 109 0.43 7.53 -6.34
C ASP A 109 1.46 6.84 -5.44
N ASP A 110 2.38 6.10 -6.05
CA ASP A 110 3.46 5.42 -5.35
C ASP A 110 4.62 6.34 -4.94
N ASP A 111 4.79 7.52 -5.53
CA ASP A 111 5.83 8.46 -5.11
C ASP A 111 5.51 8.99 -3.71
N GLU A 112 4.26 9.37 -3.45
CA GLU A 112 3.78 9.75 -2.12
C GLU A 112 3.97 8.61 -1.11
N LEU A 113 3.55 7.40 -1.47
CA LEU A 113 3.73 6.21 -0.65
C LEU A 113 5.19 5.95 -0.31
N LEU A 114 6.12 6.08 -1.25
CA LEU A 114 7.54 5.83 -1.01
C LEU A 114 8.21 6.95 -0.20
N GLN A 115 7.72 8.19 -0.28
CA GLN A 115 8.27 9.34 0.43
C GLN A 115 7.72 9.49 1.86
N HIS A 116 6.45 9.14 2.08
CA HIS A 116 5.75 9.40 3.33
C HIS A 116 5.34 8.13 4.09
N ALA A 117 5.09 7.04 3.38
CA ALA A 117 4.58 5.78 3.94
C ALA A 117 5.43 4.55 3.55
N GLY A 118 6.73 4.74 3.30
CA GLY A 118 7.61 3.70 2.77
C GLY A 118 7.78 2.45 3.65
N HIS A 119 7.33 2.50 4.91
CA HIS A 119 7.37 1.38 5.84
C HIS A 119 6.59 0.15 5.34
N TYR A 120 5.54 0.32 4.53
CA TYR A 120 4.82 -0.79 3.89
C TYR A 120 5.71 -1.60 2.93
N ALA A 121 6.61 -0.93 2.20
CA ALA A 121 7.56 -1.61 1.31
C ALA A 121 8.76 -2.16 2.10
N ILE A 122 9.26 -1.40 3.10
CA ILE A 122 10.46 -1.77 3.87
C ILE A 122 10.21 -2.98 4.77
N TYR A 123 9.05 -3.02 5.45
CA TYR A 123 8.73 -4.01 6.47
C TYR A 123 7.57 -4.95 6.07
N GLY A 124 6.87 -4.65 4.98
CA GLY A 124 5.68 -5.38 4.58
C GLY A 124 4.46 -4.97 5.39
N SER A 125 3.82 -5.94 6.03
CA SER A 125 2.60 -5.71 6.80
C SER A 125 2.82 -4.75 7.98
N GLU A 126 2.05 -3.65 8.01
CA GLU A 126 2.01 -2.71 9.14
C GLU A 126 1.58 -3.42 10.44
N TYR A 127 0.65 -4.36 10.35
CA TYR A 127 0.26 -5.18 11.50
C TYR A 127 1.47 -5.94 12.07
N LEU A 128 2.27 -6.60 11.22
CA LEU A 128 3.45 -7.31 11.67
C LEU A 128 4.54 -6.38 12.21
N LEU A 129 4.68 -5.17 11.64
CA LEU A 129 5.54 -4.13 12.19
C LEU A 129 5.09 -3.72 13.60
N GLY A 130 3.80 -3.48 13.80
CA GLY A 130 3.19 -3.18 15.10
C GLY A 130 3.42 -4.31 16.11
N ILE A 131 3.15 -5.56 15.72
CA ILE A 131 3.41 -6.74 16.55
C ILE A 131 4.88 -6.82 16.94
N THR A 132 5.79 -6.66 15.98
CA THR A 132 7.24 -6.69 16.21
C THR A 132 7.67 -5.62 17.20
N ASN A 133 7.18 -4.38 17.05
CA ASN A 133 7.50 -3.27 17.93
C ASN A 133 6.99 -3.52 19.36
N ARG A 134 5.77 -4.03 19.53
CA ARG A 134 5.24 -4.36 20.88
C ARG A 134 6.05 -5.45 21.57
N ILE A 135 6.43 -6.50 20.85
CA ILE A 135 7.30 -7.55 21.41
C ILE A 135 8.67 -6.97 21.74
N SER A 136 9.25 -6.16 20.85
CA SER A 136 10.54 -5.50 21.06
C SER A 136 10.55 -4.68 22.34
N HIS A 137 9.54 -3.80 22.53
CA HIS A 137 9.45 -2.92 23.69
C HIS A 137 9.34 -3.65 25.03
N LYS A 138 8.71 -4.83 25.07
CA LYS A 138 8.50 -5.58 26.32
C LYS A 138 9.57 -6.64 26.58
N TYR A 139 10.01 -7.33 25.55
CA TYR A 139 10.84 -8.53 25.67
C TYR A 139 12.25 -8.37 25.10
N GLU A 140 12.51 -7.33 24.28
CA GLU A 140 13.83 -7.01 23.70
C GLU A 140 14.46 -8.18 22.89
N ILE A 141 13.64 -9.05 22.29
CA ILE A 141 14.11 -10.22 21.53
C ILE A 141 14.02 -10.08 20.01
N VAL A 142 13.31 -9.07 19.52
CA VAL A 142 13.10 -8.76 18.11
C VAL A 142 13.16 -7.25 17.90
N GLY A 143 13.37 -6.83 16.66
CA GLY A 143 13.25 -5.46 16.20
C GLY A 143 12.73 -5.39 14.77
N ALA A 144 12.29 -4.21 14.33
CA ALA A 144 11.74 -4.01 12.98
C ALA A 144 12.74 -4.42 11.88
N GLU A 145 14.04 -4.34 12.14
CA GLU A 145 15.09 -4.79 11.23
C GLU A 145 15.04 -6.30 10.94
N ASN A 146 14.43 -7.11 11.81
CA ASN A 146 14.22 -8.53 11.54
C ASN A 146 13.25 -8.75 10.38
N LEU A 147 12.24 -7.89 10.21
CA LEU A 147 11.28 -7.99 9.10
C LEU A 147 11.95 -7.73 7.74
N ARG A 148 13.05 -6.97 7.74
CA ARG A 148 13.83 -6.68 6.53
C ARG A 148 14.67 -7.88 6.04
N LYS A 149 14.83 -8.92 6.87
CA LYS A 149 15.68 -10.08 6.54
C LYS A 149 15.04 -11.07 5.57
N PHE A 150 13.77 -10.89 5.24
CA PHE A 150 13.05 -11.76 4.33
C PHE A 150 12.16 -10.94 3.40
N GLY A 151 12.02 -11.44 2.18
CA GLY A 151 11.33 -10.76 1.10
C GLY A 151 12.08 -9.54 0.57
N VAL A 152 11.47 -8.89 -0.42
CA VAL A 152 12.06 -7.75 -1.14
C VAL A 152 11.01 -6.65 -1.24
N PRO A 153 11.34 -5.37 -0.93
CA PRO A 153 10.44 -4.24 -1.14
C PRO A 153 9.94 -4.26 -2.57
N THR A 154 8.63 -4.23 -2.73
CA THR A 154 7.99 -4.36 -4.02
C THR A 154 6.81 -3.41 -4.08
N ILE A 155 6.73 -2.62 -5.14
CA ILE A 155 5.52 -1.90 -5.53
C ILE A 155 4.86 -2.69 -6.64
N PHE A 156 3.58 -3.03 -6.44
CA PHE A 156 2.74 -3.61 -7.47
C PHE A 156 1.94 -2.51 -8.14
N GLU A 157 1.97 -2.46 -9.47
CA GLU A 157 1.11 -1.61 -10.28
C GLU A 157 -0.15 -2.38 -10.65
N ILE A 158 -1.30 -1.80 -10.35
CA ILE A 158 -2.59 -2.49 -10.40
C ILE A 158 -3.57 -1.63 -11.17
N GLU A 159 -4.29 -2.23 -12.11
CA GLU A 159 -5.42 -1.59 -12.80
C GLU A 159 -6.70 -2.25 -12.32
N LEU A 160 -7.40 -1.57 -11.41
CA LEU A 160 -8.63 -2.08 -10.81
C LEU A 160 -9.85 -1.52 -11.55
N PRO A 161 -10.84 -2.38 -11.90
CA PRO A 161 -12.12 -1.92 -12.41
C PRO A 161 -12.76 -0.94 -11.43
N ILE A 162 -13.30 0.16 -11.94
CA ILE A 162 -13.83 1.26 -11.11
C ILE A 162 -14.97 0.80 -10.19
N GLU A 163 -15.72 -0.23 -10.58
CA GLU A 163 -16.79 -0.85 -9.79
C GLU A 163 -16.30 -1.59 -8.54
N LYS A 164 -14.98 -1.74 -8.35
CA LYS A 164 -14.40 -2.29 -7.12
C LYS A 164 -14.33 -1.29 -5.97
N PHE A 165 -14.43 0.01 -6.27
CA PHE A 165 -14.42 1.07 -5.28
C PHE A 165 -15.85 1.46 -4.92
N THR A 166 -16.04 2.04 -3.73
CA THR A 166 -17.36 2.59 -3.39
C THR A 166 -17.58 3.89 -4.13
N ASP A 167 -18.83 4.24 -4.43
CA ASP A 167 -19.18 5.52 -5.06
C ASP A 167 -18.66 6.70 -4.23
N PHE A 168 -18.62 6.55 -2.89
CA PHE A 168 -18.06 7.55 -1.99
C PHE A 168 -16.56 7.76 -2.19
N ASP A 169 -15.78 6.67 -2.29
CA ASP A 169 -14.33 6.78 -2.50
C ASP A 169 -14.01 7.38 -3.87
N VAL A 170 -14.72 6.96 -4.92
CA VAL A 170 -14.55 7.53 -6.27
C VAL A 170 -14.91 9.01 -6.26
N SER A 171 -16.00 9.39 -5.59
CA SER A 171 -16.39 10.79 -5.44
C SER A 171 -15.34 11.63 -4.73
N CYS A 172 -14.72 11.07 -3.67
CA CYS A 172 -13.62 11.72 -2.98
C CYS A 172 -12.41 11.88 -3.90
N LEU A 173 -12.01 10.83 -4.63
CA LEU A 173 -10.91 10.89 -5.58
C LEU A 173 -11.13 11.98 -6.63
N VAL A 174 -12.31 12.01 -7.26
CA VAL A 174 -12.67 13.00 -8.28
C VAL A 174 -12.58 14.41 -7.72
N ARG A 175 -13.06 14.63 -6.49
CA ARG A 175 -12.95 15.92 -5.81
C ARG A 175 -11.49 16.31 -5.59
N GLU A 176 -10.67 15.42 -5.05
CA GLU A 176 -9.26 15.70 -4.80
C GLU A 176 -8.56 16.07 -6.11
N ILE A 177 -8.67 15.24 -7.16
CA ILE A 177 -8.07 15.53 -8.47
C ILE A 177 -8.55 16.89 -9.01
N ASN A 178 -9.86 17.18 -8.92
CA ASN A 178 -10.41 18.45 -9.37
C ASN A 178 -9.77 19.64 -8.64
N ASN A 179 -9.65 19.55 -7.31
CA ASN A 179 -9.10 20.61 -6.49
C ASN A 179 -7.62 20.82 -6.76
N TYR A 180 -6.84 19.74 -6.91
CA TYR A 180 -5.43 19.80 -7.32
C TYR A 180 -5.25 20.48 -8.68
N ILE A 181 -6.06 20.11 -9.69
CA ILE A 181 -5.98 20.75 -11.02
C ILE A 181 -6.41 22.22 -10.93
N TYR A 182 -7.44 22.54 -10.16
CA TYR A 182 -7.94 23.91 -10.01
C TYR A 182 -6.94 24.84 -9.32
N SER A 183 -6.29 24.38 -8.24
CA SER A 183 -5.38 25.22 -7.46
C SER A 183 -4.07 25.52 -8.20
N ASP A 184 -3.79 24.82 -9.31
CA ASP A 184 -2.48 24.80 -9.98
C ASP A 184 -1.34 24.44 -9.00
N GLU A 185 -1.70 23.87 -7.84
CA GLU A 185 -0.81 23.12 -6.99
C GLU A 185 -0.68 21.76 -7.65
N ILE A 186 -0.07 21.73 -8.83
CA ILE A 186 0.47 20.49 -9.38
C ILE A 186 1.65 20.11 -8.48
N GLU A 187 1.35 19.74 -7.24
CA GLU A 187 2.25 18.95 -6.42
C GLU A 187 2.62 17.73 -7.26
N GLU A 188 3.89 17.36 -7.20
CA GLU A 188 4.39 16.21 -7.95
C GLU A 188 3.72 14.91 -7.47
N SER A 189 3.02 14.94 -6.33
CA SER A 189 2.35 13.80 -5.73
C SER A 189 0.93 14.10 -5.18
N ILE A 190 0.12 13.04 -5.01
CA ILE A 190 -1.21 13.08 -4.38
C ILE A 190 -1.31 12.03 -3.27
N ASP A 191 -1.75 12.44 -2.07
CA ASP A 191 -2.08 11.50 -0.98
C ASP A 191 -3.55 11.05 -1.09
N PHE A 192 -3.77 9.96 -1.81
CA PHE A 192 -5.08 9.31 -1.89
C PHE A 192 -4.97 7.80 -1.79
N THR A 193 -5.66 7.22 -0.81
CA THR A 193 -5.67 5.79 -0.50
C THR A 193 -7.09 5.23 -0.59
N PHE A 194 -7.22 4.08 -1.24
CA PHE A 194 -8.42 3.25 -1.17
C PHE A 194 -8.21 2.11 -0.17
N GLU A 195 -9.19 1.92 0.70
CA GLU A 195 -9.34 0.70 1.50
C GLU A 195 -10.26 -0.29 0.77
N LEU A 196 -9.75 -1.50 0.53
CA LEU A 196 -10.46 -2.58 -0.13
C LEU A 196 -10.73 -3.70 0.87
N CYS A 197 -11.98 -4.15 0.93
CA CYS A 197 -12.39 -5.31 1.74
C CYS A 197 -12.40 -6.61 0.94
N GLN A 198 -11.72 -6.64 -0.21
CA GLN A 198 -11.67 -7.77 -1.14
C GLN A 198 -10.27 -7.97 -1.69
N PRO A 199 -9.85 -9.22 -1.98
CA PRO A 199 -8.57 -9.49 -2.59
C PRO A 199 -8.49 -8.93 -4.01
N ILE A 200 -7.28 -8.56 -4.42
CA ILE A 200 -6.95 -8.18 -5.79
C ILE A 200 -6.53 -9.44 -6.53
N GLN A 201 -7.19 -9.72 -7.65
CA GLN A 201 -6.82 -10.84 -8.51
C GLN A 201 -5.50 -10.55 -9.22
N GLY A 202 -4.68 -11.59 -9.42
CA GLY A 202 -3.38 -11.45 -10.09
C GLY A 202 -3.48 -10.85 -11.50
N SER A 203 -4.59 -11.10 -12.20
CA SER A 203 -4.87 -10.51 -13.52
C SER A 203 -5.02 -8.98 -13.54
N TYR A 204 -5.24 -8.34 -12.40
CA TYR A 204 -5.25 -6.87 -12.30
C TYR A 204 -3.86 -6.28 -12.04
N ILE A 205 -2.87 -7.11 -11.71
CA ILE A 205 -1.50 -6.68 -11.50
C ILE A 205 -0.82 -6.61 -12.87
N VAL A 206 -0.58 -5.40 -13.36
CA VAL A 206 -0.03 -5.18 -14.70
C VAL A 206 1.49 -5.11 -14.70
N ASN A 207 2.09 -4.76 -13.57
CA ASN A 207 3.54 -4.71 -13.39
C ASN A 207 3.90 -4.78 -11.90
N TYR A 208 5.19 -5.01 -11.61
CA TYR A 208 5.75 -4.74 -10.29
C TYR A 208 7.20 -4.29 -10.44
N TYR A 209 7.71 -3.55 -9.46
CA TYR A 209 9.10 -3.14 -9.43
C TYR A 209 9.67 -3.06 -8.01
N HIS A 210 10.99 -3.05 -7.91
CA HIS A 210 11.72 -2.90 -6.65
C HIS A 210 12.18 -1.44 -6.52
N PRO A 211 11.62 -0.64 -5.61
CA PRO A 211 11.98 0.75 -5.45
C PRO A 211 13.43 0.89 -4.95
N ASN A 212 14.19 1.81 -5.54
CA ASN A 212 15.58 2.06 -5.16
C ASN A 212 15.73 3.04 -3.99
N ASN A 213 14.74 3.91 -3.79
CA ASN A 213 14.70 4.91 -2.74
C ASN A 213 13.36 4.77 -2.01
N ILE A 214 13.43 4.45 -0.72
CA ILE A 214 12.23 4.35 0.12
C ILE A 214 12.51 5.15 1.38
N ALA A 215 11.74 6.20 1.67
CA ALA A 215 11.89 6.93 2.92
C ALA A 215 11.32 6.08 4.06
N ASP A 216 12.06 5.98 5.17
CA ASP A 216 11.65 5.21 6.33
C ASP A 216 11.04 6.13 7.40
N PRO A 217 9.71 6.27 7.49
CA PRO A 217 9.08 7.14 8.48
C PRO A 217 9.35 6.67 9.92
N THR A 218 9.68 5.39 10.12
CA THR A 218 10.04 4.84 11.43
C THR A 218 11.48 5.16 11.85
N ASN A 219 12.29 5.69 10.94
CA ASN A 219 13.69 6.04 11.13
C ASN A 219 14.00 7.47 10.64
N GLN A 220 13.13 8.42 11.00
CA GLN A 220 13.31 9.85 10.71
C GLN A 220 13.46 10.14 9.20
N PHE A 221 12.71 9.42 8.36
CA PHE A 221 12.70 9.57 6.91
C PHE A 221 14.07 9.35 6.25
N LYS A 222 14.97 8.60 6.89
CA LYS A 222 16.22 8.17 6.25
C LYS A 222 15.88 7.26 5.08
N VAL A 223 16.55 7.49 3.94
CA VAL A 223 16.42 6.64 2.76
C VAL A 223 16.92 5.24 3.09
N TYR A 224 16.01 4.27 2.98
CA TYR A 224 16.30 2.86 2.97
C TYR A 224 16.79 2.45 1.59
N VAL A 225 17.94 1.77 1.59
CA VAL A 225 18.52 1.15 0.39
C VAL A 225 18.65 -0.33 0.69
N GLU A 226 18.00 -1.16 -0.13
CA GLU A 226 18.13 -2.61 -0.04
C GLU A 226 19.60 -2.98 -0.28
N LYS A 227 20.23 -3.62 0.70
CA LYS A 227 21.59 -4.14 0.53
C LYS A 227 21.47 -5.41 -0.29
N THR A 228 21.50 -5.28 -1.61
CA THR A 228 21.73 -6.42 -2.49
C THR A 228 23.12 -6.97 -2.18
N GLU A 229 23.20 -8.00 -1.34
CA GLU A 229 24.28 -8.95 -1.47
C GLU A 229 24.10 -9.57 -2.85
N LEU A 230 24.82 -9.04 -3.84
CA LEU A 230 25.04 -9.69 -5.12
C LEU A 230 25.58 -11.08 -4.81
N LYS A 231 24.69 -12.08 -4.72
CA LYS A 231 25.06 -13.48 -4.94
C LYS A 231 25.56 -13.53 -6.38
N LYS A 232 26.87 -13.34 -6.54
CA LYS A 232 27.58 -13.70 -7.76
C LYS A 232 27.25 -15.16 -8.02
N SER A 233 26.45 -15.41 -9.05
CA SER A 233 26.37 -16.70 -9.74
C SER A 233 27.73 -17.04 -10.32
#